data_AF-A0A0F8Z1F1-F1
#
_entry.id   AF-A0A0F8Z1F1-F1
#
_cell.length_a   1.000
_cell.length_b   1.000
_cell.length_c   1.000
_cell.angle_alpha   90.00
_cell.angle_beta   90.00
_cell.angle_gamma   90.00
#
_symmetry.space_group_name_H-M   'P 1'
#
loop_
_entity.id
_entity.type
_entity.pdbx_description
1 polymer ?
#
loop_
_entity_poly.entity_id
_entity_poly.type
_entity_poly.pdbx_seq_one_letter_code
_entity_poly.pdbx_strand_id
1 'polypeptide(L)'
;LIDVYDKIPFKLDINTAEPQLLDQSIAIEFVDPAHFEISMSLKGGEGTIQNYDTKEKTPFSLPMQDFKKRYALGDPIDFPFLNFRVQPTAIPAVTGQKFQFMFRDFDTAVSEYRNLNVEQTPSGSSILTLTMTGTNKQRIVDYLNTSVSVLSKDQLERKNLFATKTIKFIDSSLADKTSELKNVQQELNRFRANNTSVGISGSEESMITKVSELDASQQQVEQQLQYYRNLENYLSTRTDYSSNIPAPSLTGIGEGSISQQVSNIIALSEQRKRLSYSAKPGNPVFNDLDRRINSIKSILLENISSSEQILNSQLEALRSDITTVESQMRKLPAEQQQLLGIQRKYN
;
A
#
# COMPACT_ATOMS: atom_id res chain seq x y z
N LEU A 1 0.79 15.03 -40.16
CA LEU A 1 -0.08 13.93 -39.68
C LEU A 1 -1.05 14.51 -38.65
N ILE A 2 -2.31 14.10 -38.67
CA ILE A 2 -3.34 14.57 -37.73
C ILE A 2 -3.60 13.44 -36.73
N ASP A 3 -3.65 13.77 -35.43
CA ASP A 3 -3.98 12.79 -34.38
C ASP A 3 -5.49 12.52 -34.36
N VAL A 4 -5.88 11.37 -34.88
CA VAL A 4 -7.27 10.95 -35.08
C VAL A 4 -7.77 9.98 -34.00
N TYR A 5 -7.18 9.99 -32.80
CA TYR A 5 -7.63 9.15 -31.68
C TYR A 5 -9.16 9.21 -31.49
N ASP A 6 -9.76 8.03 -31.31
CA ASP A 6 -11.21 7.77 -31.19
C ASP A 6 -12.07 8.17 -32.43
N LYS A 7 -11.42 8.50 -33.55
CA LYS A 7 -12.08 8.85 -34.83
C LYS A 7 -11.55 8.00 -35.99
N ILE A 8 -11.33 6.72 -35.70
CA ILE A 8 -10.80 5.74 -36.67
C ILE A 8 -11.75 4.57 -36.84
N PRO A 9 -11.81 3.96 -38.05
CA PRO A 9 -12.73 2.87 -38.36
C PRO A 9 -12.31 1.51 -37.79
N PHE A 10 -11.27 1.48 -36.97
CA PHE A 10 -10.74 0.27 -36.38
C PHE A 10 -10.19 0.49 -34.97
N LYS A 11 -10.07 -0.61 -34.23
CA LYS A 11 -9.37 -0.69 -32.95
C LYS A 11 -8.27 -1.73 -33.08
N LEU A 12 -7.11 -1.44 -32.50
CA LEU A 12 -6.03 -2.42 -32.38
C LEU A 12 -6.28 -3.26 -31.12
N ASP A 13 -6.39 -4.55 -31.32
CA ASP A 13 -6.43 -5.56 -30.27
C ASP A 13 -5.04 -6.18 -30.18
N ILE A 14 -4.24 -5.71 -29.21
CA ILE A 14 -2.80 -5.97 -29.13
C ILE A 14 -2.58 -7.19 -28.25
N ASN A 15 -1.76 -8.15 -28.71
CA ASN A 15 -1.28 -9.22 -27.84
C ASN A 15 -0.11 -8.70 -27.00
N THR A 16 -0.37 -8.30 -25.76
CA THR A 16 0.64 -7.70 -24.87
C THR A 16 1.64 -8.72 -24.33
N ALA A 17 1.30 -10.01 -24.37
CA ALA A 17 2.16 -11.11 -23.98
C ALA A 17 3.25 -11.41 -25.01
N GLU A 18 3.13 -10.89 -26.23
CA GLU A 18 4.10 -11.08 -27.31
C GLU A 18 4.85 -9.78 -27.63
N PRO A 19 6.13 -9.85 -28.06
CA PRO A 19 6.92 -8.67 -28.34
C PRO A 19 6.37 -7.81 -29.49
N GLN A 20 6.50 -6.49 -29.35
CA GLN A 20 6.16 -5.50 -30.38
C GLN A 20 7.36 -4.62 -30.72
N LEU A 21 7.59 -4.36 -32.01
CA LEU A 21 8.62 -3.45 -32.48
C LEU A 21 8.31 -2.01 -32.11
N LEU A 22 9.23 -1.41 -31.35
CA LEU A 22 9.08 -0.06 -30.83
C LEU A 22 9.45 1.01 -31.86
N ASP A 23 8.75 2.14 -31.76
CA ASP A 23 9.03 3.44 -32.41
C ASP A 23 9.16 3.39 -33.95
N GLN A 24 8.69 2.32 -34.57
CA GLN A 24 8.60 2.17 -36.02
C GLN A 24 7.18 2.49 -36.49
N SER A 25 7.07 3.35 -37.51
CA SER A 25 5.77 3.73 -38.07
C SER A 25 5.20 2.60 -38.93
N ILE A 26 3.97 2.20 -38.60
CA ILE A 26 3.19 1.18 -39.29
C ILE A 26 2.00 1.88 -39.94
N ALA A 27 1.86 1.72 -41.25
CA ALA A 27 0.75 2.26 -42.02
C ALA A 27 -0.33 1.20 -42.24
N ILE A 28 -1.59 1.59 -42.07
CA ILE A 28 -2.78 0.81 -42.44
C ILE A 28 -3.51 1.57 -43.54
N GLU A 29 -3.76 0.91 -44.66
CA GLU A 29 -4.55 1.45 -45.77
C GLU A 29 -5.71 0.52 -46.08
N PHE A 30 -6.94 1.01 -45.99
CA PHE A 30 -8.12 0.21 -46.31
C PHE A 30 -8.28 0.06 -47.82
N VAL A 31 -8.30 -1.18 -48.30
CA VAL A 31 -8.52 -1.51 -49.71
C VAL A 31 -10.02 -1.56 -50.01
N ASP A 32 -10.80 -2.06 -49.05
CA ASP A 32 -12.25 -2.04 -49.02
C ASP A 32 -12.73 -2.05 -47.56
N PRO A 33 -14.06 -2.02 -47.27
CA PRO A 33 -14.55 -2.00 -45.89
C PRO A 33 -14.18 -3.20 -45.01
N ALA A 34 -13.76 -4.33 -45.60
CA ALA A 34 -13.42 -5.57 -44.89
C ALA A 34 -11.93 -5.90 -44.93
N HIS A 35 -11.16 -5.35 -45.88
CA HIS A 35 -9.75 -5.65 -46.08
C HIS A 35 -8.87 -4.41 -46.00
N PHE A 36 -7.69 -4.59 -45.41
CA PHE A 36 -6.68 -3.55 -45.28
C PHE A 36 -5.29 -4.08 -45.62
N GLU A 37 -4.40 -3.16 -45.92
CA GLU A 37 -3.00 -3.41 -46.21
C GLU A 37 -2.15 -2.78 -45.11
N ILE A 38 -1.31 -3.59 -44.47
CA ILE A 38 -0.26 -3.08 -43.58
C ILE A 38 0.98 -2.85 -44.42
N SER A 39 1.61 -1.70 -44.21
CA SER A 39 2.94 -1.41 -44.75
C SER A 39 3.85 -0.78 -43.72
N MET A 40 5.13 -1.13 -43.78
CA MET A 40 6.17 -0.59 -42.93
C MET A 40 7.49 -0.60 -43.70
N SER A 41 8.21 0.53 -43.69
CA SER A 41 9.51 0.60 -44.34
C SER A 41 10.60 0.14 -43.38
N LEU A 42 11.27 -0.97 -43.69
CA LEU A 42 12.35 -1.54 -42.88
C LEU A 42 13.65 -1.42 -43.67
N LYS A 43 14.54 -0.54 -43.20
CA LYS A 43 15.80 -0.20 -43.87
C LYS A 43 16.99 -1.06 -43.41
N GLY A 44 16.74 -2.18 -42.74
CA GLY A 44 17.76 -2.95 -42.03
C GLY A 44 18.23 -2.27 -40.75
N GLY A 45 19.20 -2.89 -40.07
CA GLY A 45 19.80 -2.39 -38.83
C GLY A 45 19.27 -3.06 -37.57
N GLU A 46 19.36 -2.36 -36.45
CA GLU A 46 18.86 -2.82 -35.15
C GLU A 46 17.64 -2.00 -34.73
N GLY A 47 16.63 -2.71 -34.23
CA GLY A 47 15.47 -2.15 -33.54
C GLY A 47 15.34 -2.76 -32.15
N THR A 48 14.33 -2.31 -31.40
CA THR A 48 14.02 -2.85 -30.08
C THR A 48 12.61 -3.38 -30.08
N ILE A 49 12.40 -4.59 -29.60
CA ILE A 49 11.07 -5.15 -29.34
C ILE A 49 10.81 -5.15 -27.83
N GLN A 50 9.56 -4.92 -27.44
CA GLN A 50 9.13 -4.93 -26.04
C GLN A 50 7.95 -5.87 -25.83
N ASN A 51 8.06 -6.70 -24.78
CA ASN A 51 6.92 -7.42 -24.22
C ASN A 51 6.22 -6.50 -23.21
N TYR A 52 4.93 -6.19 -23.41
CA TYR A 52 4.24 -5.22 -22.57
C TYR A 52 3.77 -5.78 -21.22
N ASP A 53 3.59 -7.11 -21.12
CA ASP A 53 3.25 -7.78 -19.87
C ASP A 53 4.45 -7.84 -18.92
N THR A 54 5.60 -8.31 -19.41
CA THR A 54 6.83 -8.43 -18.60
C THR A 54 7.62 -7.13 -18.55
N LYS A 55 7.36 -6.21 -19.49
CA LYS A 55 8.08 -4.93 -19.72
C LYS A 55 9.51 -5.10 -20.24
N GLU A 56 9.94 -6.33 -20.50
CA GLU A 56 11.29 -6.63 -21.00
C GLU A 56 11.49 -6.08 -22.42
N LYS A 57 12.68 -5.53 -22.66
CA LYS A 57 13.11 -4.97 -23.94
C LYS A 57 14.29 -5.78 -24.46
N THR A 58 14.22 -6.20 -25.72
CA THR A 58 15.30 -6.96 -26.36
C THR A 58 15.69 -6.34 -27.70
N PRO A 59 16.99 -6.33 -28.06
CA PRO A 59 17.42 -5.96 -29.40
C PRO A 59 16.85 -6.91 -30.45
N PHE A 60 16.47 -6.39 -31.60
CA PHE A 60 15.93 -7.14 -32.71
C PHE A 60 16.57 -6.70 -34.03
N SER A 61 17.07 -7.64 -34.83
CA SER A 61 17.64 -7.32 -36.14
C SER A 61 16.54 -7.10 -37.16
N LEU A 62 16.50 -5.89 -37.74
CA LEU A 62 15.49 -5.52 -38.72
C LEU A 62 15.87 -6.07 -40.10
N PRO A 63 14.92 -6.68 -40.84
CA PRO A 63 15.17 -7.08 -42.21
C PRO A 63 15.32 -5.85 -43.10
N MET A 64 16.16 -5.94 -44.13
CA MET A 64 16.34 -4.88 -45.13
C MET A 64 15.34 -5.08 -46.28
N GLN A 65 14.04 -5.06 -45.96
CA GLN A 65 12.96 -5.27 -46.91
C GLN A 65 11.70 -4.55 -46.42
N ASP A 66 11.08 -3.73 -47.29
CA ASP A 66 9.78 -3.14 -46.99
C ASP A 66 8.74 -4.25 -46.72
N PHE A 67 8.09 -4.16 -45.58
CA PHE A 67 7.02 -5.08 -45.20
C PHE A 67 5.70 -4.55 -45.76
N LYS A 68 5.01 -5.38 -46.56
CA LYS A 68 3.73 -5.02 -47.16
C LYS A 68 2.85 -6.26 -47.33
N LYS A 69 1.70 -6.31 -46.65
CA LYS A 69 0.80 -7.47 -46.71
C LYS A 69 -0.65 -7.08 -46.45
N ARG A 70 -1.58 -7.77 -47.12
CA ARG A 70 -3.03 -7.58 -47.00
C ARG A 70 -3.64 -8.57 -46.03
N TYR A 71 -4.65 -8.12 -45.30
CA TYR A 71 -5.38 -8.87 -44.27
C TYR A 71 -6.86 -8.53 -44.32
N ALA A 72 -7.71 -9.46 -43.89
CA ALA A 72 -9.10 -9.16 -43.55
C ALA A 72 -9.16 -8.63 -42.10
N LEU A 73 -10.20 -7.84 -41.80
CA LEU A 73 -10.48 -7.42 -40.42
C LEU A 73 -10.69 -8.64 -39.51
N GLY A 74 -10.06 -8.60 -38.33
CA GLY A 74 -10.05 -9.69 -37.36
C GLY A 74 -8.95 -10.74 -37.56
N ASP A 75 -8.27 -10.77 -38.71
CA ASP A 75 -7.15 -11.68 -38.94
C ASP A 75 -6.01 -11.40 -37.95
N PRO A 76 -5.38 -12.46 -37.40
CA PRO A 76 -4.20 -12.30 -36.56
C PRO A 76 -2.99 -11.87 -37.40
N ILE A 77 -2.35 -10.80 -36.96
CA ILE A 77 -1.01 -10.42 -37.40
C ILE A 77 -0.07 -10.94 -36.33
N ASP A 78 0.69 -11.98 -36.68
CA ASP A 78 1.55 -12.75 -35.79
C ASP A 78 2.94 -12.88 -36.45
N PHE A 79 3.81 -11.96 -36.08
CA PHE A 79 5.21 -11.93 -36.51
C PHE A 79 6.09 -11.79 -35.27
N PRO A 80 7.38 -12.20 -35.34
CA PRO A 80 8.31 -12.07 -34.22
C PRO A 80 8.46 -10.66 -33.63
N PHE A 81 7.99 -9.64 -34.35
CA PHE A 81 8.12 -8.23 -34.00
C PHE A 81 6.79 -7.44 -34.11
N LEU A 82 5.66 -8.08 -34.45
CA LEU A 82 4.33 -7.44 -34.54
C LEU A 82 3.22 -8.45 -34.23
N ASN A 83 2.48 -8.22 -33.14
CA ASN A 83 1.44 -9.15 -32.67
C ASN A 83 0.15 -8.43 -32.29
N PHE A 84 -0.82 -8.35 -33.20
CA PHE A 84 -2.10 -7.68 -32.95
C PHE A 84 -3.20 -8.11 -33.95
N ARG A 85 -4.43 -7.70 -33.69
CA ARG A 85 -5.57 -7.80 -34.62
C ARG A 85 -6.14 -6.41 -34.88
N VAL A 86 -6.66 -6.21 -36.08
CA VAL A 86 -7.40 -4.99 -36.43
C VAL A 86 -8.89 -5.33 -36.39
N GLN A 87 -9.59 -4.78 -35.40
CA GLN A 87 -11.03 -4.99 -35.21
C GLN A 87 -11.82 -3.80 -35.76
N PRO A 88 -12.98 -4.01 -36.39
CA PRO A 88 -13.84 -2.91 -36.83
C PRO A 88 -14.37 -2.11 -35.64
N THR A 89 -14.65 -0.82 -35.85
CA THR A 89 -15.43 0.01 -34.93
C THR A 89 -16.80 0.32 -35.54
N ALA A 90 -17.62 1.12 -34.84
CA ALA A 90 -18.88 1.62 -35.39
C ALA A 90 -18.68 2.62 -36.56
N ILE A 91 -17.45 3.14 -36.74
CA ILE A 91 -17.11 4.03 -37.83
C ILE A 91 -16.75 3.17 -39.05
N PRO A 92 -17.44 3.30 -40.20
CA PRO A 92 -17.14 2.50 -41.38
C PRO A 92 -15.80 2.92 -41.99
N ALA A 93 -15.02 1.93 -42.46
CA ALA A 93 -13.79 2.19 -43.18
C ALA A 93 -14.06 2.74 -44.59
N VAL A 94 -13.26 3.71 -45.00
CA VAL A 94 -13.32 4.31 -46.35
C VAL A 94 -12.12 3.83 -47.16
N THR A 95 -12.39 3.30 -48.36
CA THR A 95 -11.35 2.84 -49.29
C THR A 95 -10.34 3.94 -49.60
N GLY A 96 -9.04 3.59 -49.56
CA GLY A 96 -7.92 4.48 -49.82
C GLY A 96 -7.53 5.37 -48.64
N GLN A 97 -8.24 5.30 -47.51
CA GLN A 97 -7.88 6.04 -46.32
C GLN A 97 -6.67 5.40 -45.64
N LYS A 98 -5.64 6.22 -45.37
CA LYS A 98 -4.38 5.79 -44.76
C LYS A 98 -4.29 6.28 -43.32
N PHE A 99 -3.90 5.38 -42.44
CA PHE A 99 -3.65 5.63 -41.02
C PHE A 99 -2.23 5.21 -40.68
N GLN A 100 -1.65 5.84 -39.67
CA GLN A 100 -0.35 5.47 -39.15
C GLN A 100 -0.42 5.34 -37.63
N PHE A 101 0.26 4.32 -37.11
CA PHE A 101 0.45 4.13 -35.68
C PHE A 101 1.85 3.55 -35.42
N MET A 102 2.26 3.56 -34.16
CA MET A 102 3.51 2.94 -33.73
C MET A 102 3.33 2.42 -32.31
N PHE A 103 4.06 1.37 -31.95
CA PHE A 103 4.18 0.92 -30.58
C PHE A 103 5.24 1.77 -29.88
N ARG A 104 4.86 2.40 -28.76
CA ARG A 104 5.76 3.27 -27.99
C ARG A 104 6.38 2.48 -26.85
N ASP A 105 7.63 2.76 -26.55
CA ASP A 105 8.24 2.26 -25.32
C ASP A 105 7.36 2.57 -24.10
N PHE A 106 7.11 1.57 -23.26
CA PHE A 106 6.23 1.69 -22.11
C PHE A 106 6.65 2.82 -21.15
N ASP A 107 7.93 2.88 -20.79
CA ASP A 107 8.44 3.87 -19.83
C ASP A 107 8.35 5.29 -20.40
N THR A 108 8.62 5.43 -21.69
CA THR A 108 8.49 6.68 -22.44
C THR A 108 7.04 7.15 -22.47
N ALA A 109 6.10 6.26 -22.81
CA ALA A 109 4.67 6.57 -22.79
C ALA A 109 4.22 7.00 -21.38
N VAL A 110 4.61 6.24 -20.35
CA VAL A 110 4.32 6.61 -18.95
C VAL A 110 4.89 7.99 -18.61
N SER A 111 6.12 8.28 -19.01
CA SER A 111 6.77 9.57 -18.75
C SER A 111 6.02 10.74 -19.39
N GLU A 112 5.52 10.59 -20.63
CA GLU A 112 4.74 11.61 -21.32
C GLU A 112 3.45 11.96 -20.56
N TYR A 113 2.74 10.94 -20.07
CA TYR A 113 1.49 11.09 -19.34
C TYR A 113 1.66 11.46 -17.86
N ARG A 114 2.89 11.50 -17.33
CA ARG A 114 3.18 12.00 -15.97
C ARG A 114 3.01 13.51 -15.83
N ASN A 115 2.98 14.26 -16.94
CA ASN A 115 2.84 15.73 -16.94
C ASN A 115 1.41 16.21 -16.63
N LEU A 116 0.67 15.46 -15.81
CA LEU A 116 -0.63 15.83 -15.29
C LEU A 116 -0.47 16.91 -14.22
N ASN A 117 -0.99 18.11 -14.46
CA ASN A 117 -1.00 19.16 -13.45
C ASN A 117 -2.15 18.92 -12.47
N VAL A 118 -1.86 18.98 -11.17
CA VAL A 118 -2.85 18.78 -10.10
C VAL A 118 -2.71 19.93 -9.10
N GLU A 119 -3.77 20.70 -8.96
CA GLU A 119 -3.80 21.89 -8.10
C GLU A 119 -5.05 21.90 -7.21
N GLN A 120 -4.99 22.62 -6.08
CA GLN A 120 -6.17 22.85 -5.24
C GLN A 120 -6.93 24.08 -5.74
N THR A 121 -8.25 24.01 -5.84
CA THR A 121 -9.06 25.14 -6.34
C THR A 121 -10.28 25.41 -5.45
N PRO A 122 -10.30 26.49 -4.66
CA PRO A 122 -9.23 27.46 -4.43
C PRO A 122 -8.05 26.86 -3.65
N SER A 123 -6.90 27.55 -3.65
CA SER A 123 -5.72 27.13 -2.88
C SER A 123 -6.06 26.93 -1.41
N GLY A 124 -5.69 25.79 -0.84
CA GLY A 124 -6.04 25.38 0.53
C GLY A 124 -7.37 24.62 0.66
N SER A 125 -8.11 24.42 -0.43
CA SER A 125 -9.32 23.59 -0.42
C SER A 125 -9.04 22.09 -0.60
N SER A 126 -10.05 21.28 -0.29
CA SER A 126 -10.05 19.83 -0.55
C SER A 126 -10.36 19.46 -2.01
N ILE A 127 -10.69 20.44 -2.85
CA ILE A 127 -11.04 20.22 -4.26
C ILE A 127 -9.75 20.22 -5.08
N LEU A 128 -9.51 19.14 -5.81
CA LEU A 128 -8.40 19.01 -6.75
C LEU A 128 -8.87 19.26 -8.18
N THR A 129 -8.17 20.13 -8.88
CA THR A 129 -8.32 20.39 -10.31
C THR A 129 -7.19 19.70 -11.06
N LEU A 130 -7.56 18.85 -12.02
CA LEU A 130 -6.64 18.12 -12.86
C LEU A 130 -6.60 18.76 -14.25
N THR A 131 -5.41 19.09 -14.76
CA THR A 131 -5.22 19.72 -16.07
C THR A 131 -4.15 18.99 -16.87
N MET A 132 -4.42 18.72 -18.14
CA MET A 132 -3.43 18.15 -19.07
C MET A 132 -3.59 18.78 -20.46
N THR A 133 -2.47 19.03 -21.13
CA THR A 133 -2.41 19.62 -22.48
C THR A 133 -1.88 18.59 -23.47
N GLY A 134 -2.39 18.58 -24.69
CA GLY A 134 -1.94 17.65 -25.73
C GLY A 134 -2.66 17.87 -27.05
N THR A 135 -2.32 17.04 -28.04
CA THR A 135 -2.77 17.17 -29.44
C THR A 135 -4.18 16.65 -29.68
N ASN A 136 -4.69 15.78 -28.81
CA ASN A 136 -6.02 15.19 -28.96
C ASN A 136 -6.83 15.30 -27.66
N LYS A 137 -7.92 16.08 -27.73
CA LYS A 137 -8.81 16.33 -26.60
C LYS A 137 -9.44 15.06 -26.04
N GLN A 138 -9.88 14.12 -26.89
CA GLN A 138 -10.57 12.92 -26.44
C GLN A 138 -9.62 12.02 -25.66
N ARG A 139 -8.40 11.81 -26.17
CA ARG A 139 -7.35 11.07 -25.48
C ARG A 139 -7.03 11.65 -24.10
N ILE A 140 -6.98 12.99 -24.00
CA ILE A 140 -6.75 13.68 -22.73
C ILE A 140 -7.89 13.41 -21.75
N VAL A 141 -9.14 13.54 -22.20
CA VAL A 141 -10.33 13.28 -21.38
C VAL A 141 -10.34 11.85 -20.84
N ASP A 142 -10.07 10.87 -21.71
CA ASP A 142 -10.05 9.45 -21.33
C ASP A 142 -8.95 9.17 -20.31
N TYR A 143 -7.76 9.74 -20.48
CA TYR A 143 -6.66 9.61 -19.53
C TYR A 143 -6.99 10.23 -18.16
N LEU A 144 -7.55 11.45 -18.13
CA LEU A 144 -7.94 12.13 -16.89
C LEU A 144 -9.01 11.34 -16.13
N ASN A 145 -10.08 10.91 -16.82
CA ASN A 145 -11.16 10.14 -16.22
C ASN A 145 -10.67 8.79 -15.70
N THR A 146 -9.84 8.10 -16.48
CA THR A 146 -9.25 6.81 -16.09
C THR A 146 -8.35 6.98 -14.87
N SER A 147 -7.54 8.05 -14.81
CA SER A 147 -6.68 8.35 -13.67
C SER A 147 -7.48 8.52 -12.38
N VAL A 148 -8.60 9.24 -12.43
CA VAL A 148 -9.52 9.40 -11.28
C VAL A 148 -10.14 8.06 -10.88
N SER A 149 -10.60 7.26 -11.86
CA SER A 149 -11.19 5.96 -11.60
C SER A 149 -10.20 4.98 -10.95
N VAL A 150 -8.95 4.95 -11.44
CA VAL A 150 -7.88 4.10 -10.88
C VAL A 150 -7.55 4.54 -9.45
N LEU A 151 -7.42 5.84 -9.20
CA LEU A 151 -7.18 6.37 -7.86
C LEU A 151 -8.32 6.01 -6.88
N SER A 152 -9.58 6.15 -7.31
CA SER A 152 -10.74 5.80 -6.48
C SER A 152 -10.75 4.32 -6.10
N LYS A 153 -10.47 3.43 -7.06
CA LYS A 153 -10.36 1.99 -6.83
C LYS A 153 -9.22 1.65 -5.87
N ASP A 154 -8.03 2.21 -6.09
CA ASP A 154 -6.86 2.00 -5.23
C ASP A 154 -7.12 2.48 -3.78
N GLN A 155 -7.76 3.64 -3.61
CA GLN A 155 -8.14 4.13 -2.27
C GLN A 155 -9.13 3.21 -1.56
N LEU A 156 -10.12 2.67 -2.28
CA LEU A 156 -11.08 1.70 -1.73
C LEU A 156 -10.38 0.40 -1.33
N GLU A 157 -9.51 -0.14 -2.18
CA GLU A 157 -8.74 -1.35 -1.90
C GLU A 157 -7.85 -1.19 -0.68
N ARG A 158 -7.17 -0.05 -0.52
CA ARG A 158 -6.36 0.25 0.68
C ARG A 158 -7.19 0.31 1.95
N LYS A 159 -8.35 0.96 1.92
CA LYS A 159 -9.28 1.00 3.07
C LYS A 159 -9.74 -0.41 3.46
N ASN A 160 -10.09 -1.23 2.48
CA ASN A 160 -10.51 -2.61 2.72
C ASN A 160 -9.36 -3.48 3.26
N LEU A 161 -8.14 -3.29 2.77
CA LEU A 161 -6.96 -4.02 3.25
C LEU A 161 -6.67 -3.71 4.72
N PHE A 162 -6.78 -2.43 5.13
CA PHE A 162 -6.62 -2.03 6.52
C PHE A 162 -7.68 -2.71 7.40
N ALA A 163 -8.96 -2.61 7.05
CA ALA A 163 -10.05 -3.24 7.80
C ALA A 163 -9.87 -4.78 7.90
N THR A 164 -9.50 -5.44 6.80
CA THR A 164 -9.30 -6.89 6.76
C THR A 164 -8.12 -7.33 7.62
N LYS A 165 -7.01 -6.60 7.60
CA LYS A 165 -5.84 -6.92 8.44
C LYS A 165 -6.14 -6.72 9.92
N THR A 166 -6.88 -5.68 10.27
CA THR A 166 -7.31 -5.44 11.66
C THR A 166 -8.23 -6.54 12.16
N ILE A 167 -9.23 -6.96 11.36
CA ILE A 167 -10.13 -8.07 11.72
C ILE A 167 -9.33 -9.35 11.92
N LYS A 168 -8.44 -9.71 10.98
CA LYS A 168 -7.60 -10.91 11.10
C LYS A 168 -6.72 -10.90 12.35
N PHE A 169 -6.18 -9.75 12.73
CA PHE A 169 -5.40 -9.59 13.95
C PHE A 169 -6.25 -9.79 15.21
N ILE A 170 -7.48 -9.25 15.22
CA ILE A 170 -8.43 -9.44 16.32
C ILE A 170 -8.82 -10.93 16.42
N ASP A 171 -9.19 -11.55 15.30
CA ASP A 171 -9.62 -12.96 15.26
C ASP A 171 -8.50 -13.90 15.73
N SER A 172 -7.25 -13.69 15.29
CA SER A 172 -6.12 -14.51 15.75
C SER A 172 -5.86 -14.33 17.24
N SER A 173 -5.89 -13.09 17.73
CA SER A 173 -5.67 -12.79 19.14
C SER A 173 -6.75 -13.41 20.03
N LEU A 174 -8.01 -13.40 19.58
CA LEU A 174 -9.12 -14.03 20.29
C LEU A 174 -9.02 -15.57 20.28
N ALA A 175 -8.62 -16.16 19.14
CA ALA A 175 -8.43 -17.60 19.03
C ALA A 175 -7.31 -18.11 19.96
N ASP A 176 -6.17 -17.40 19.97
CA ASP A 176 -5.04 -17.73 20.84
C ASP A 176 -5.44 -17.63 22.32
N LYS A 177 -6.11 -16.55 22.71
CA LYS A 177 -6.62 -16.38 24.09
C LYS A 177 -7.64 -17.43 24.49
N THR A 178 -8.53 -17.84 23.57
CA THR A 178 -9.50 -18.90 23.83
C THR A 178 -8.83 -20.25 24.05
N SER A 179 -7.79 -20.55 23.26
CA SER A 179 -6.99 -21.78 23.40
C SER A 179 -6.25 -21.82 24.74
N GLU A 180 -5.61 -20.70 25.12
CA GLU A 180 -4.95 -20.54 26.42
C GLU A 180 -5.92 -20.80 27.58
N LEU A 181 -7.09 -20.13 27.59
CA LEU A 181 -8.10 -20.30 28.64
C LEU A 181 -8.60 -21.76 28.75
N LYS A 182 -8.81 -22.44 27.61
CA LYS A 182 -9.23 -23.85 27.60
C LYS A 182 -8.17 -24.75 28.22
N ASN A 183 -6.89 -24.52 27.92
CA ASN A 183 -5.79 -25.31 28.48
C ASN A 183 -5.68 -25.09 30.00
N VAL A 184 -5.78 -23.84 30.46
CA VAL A 184 -5.75 -23.52 31.89
C VAL A 184 -6.96 -24.10 32.63
N GLN A 185 -8.15 -24.07 32.04
CA GLN A 185 -9.33 -24.72 32.62
C GLN A 185 -9.15 -26.23 32.78
N GLN A 186 -8.53 -26.91 31.81
CA GLN A 186 -8.22 -28.33 31.91
C GLN A 186 -7.17 -28.61 32.99
N GLU A 187 -6.17 -27.75 33.11
CA GLU A 187 -5.17 -27.80 34.18
C GLU A 187 -5.83 -27.65 35.56
N LEU A 188 -6.74 -26.68 35.72
CA LEU A 188 -7.49 -26.46 36.96
C LEU A 188 -8.36 -27.66 37.33
N ASN A 189 -9.06 -28.25 36.36
CA ASN A 189 -9.90 -29.41 36.58
C ASN A 189 -9.07 -30.64 37.00
N ARG A 190 -7.92 -30.88 36.35
CA ARG A 190 -6.99 -31.97 36.71
C ARG A 190 -6.43 -31.77 38.11
N PHE A 191 -6.05 -30.53 38.45
CA PHE A 191 -5.54 -30.22 39.77
C PHE A 191 -6.59 -30.48 40.87
N ARG A 192 -7.83 -30.00 40.68
CA ARG A 192 -8.94 -30.21 41.63
C ARG A 192 -9.30 -31.69 41.79
N ALA A 193 -9.24 -32.48 40.71
CA ALA A 193 -9.51 -33.92 40.76
C ALA A 193 -8.46 -34.70 41.58
N ASN A 194 -7.18 -34.30 41.48
CA ASN A 194 -6.09 -34.97 42.20
C ASN A 194 -5.89 -34.48 43.63
N ASN A 195 -6.43 -33.29 43.98
CA ASN A 195 -6.18 -32.61 45.26
C ASN A 195 -7.51 -32.17 45.91
N THR A 196 -8.42 -33.11 46.15
CA THR A 196 -9.80 -32.83 46.59
C THR A 196 -9.93 -32.11 47.95
N SER A 197 -8.88 -32.14 48.79
CA SER A 197 -8.83 -31.47 50.09
C SER A 197 -8.23 -30.06 50.05
N VAL A 198 -7.71 -29.62 48.90
CA VAL A 198 -7.00 -28.34 48.77
C VAL A 198 -8.00 -27.25 48.42
N GLY A 199 -8.34 -26.44 49.43
CA GLY A 199 -9.20 -25.28 49.31
C GLY A 199 -8.41 -23.96 49.38
N ILE A 200 -9.10 -22.88 49.04
CA ILE A 200 -8.56 -21.52 49.07
C ILE A 200 -9.28 -20.75 50.17
N SER A 201 -8.52 -20.11 51.05
CA SER A 201 -9.10 -19.22 52.06
C SER A 201 -9.48 -17.86 51.48
N GLY A 202 -10.37 -17.10 52.13
CA GLY A 202 -10.76 -15.76 51.65
C GLY A 202 -9.57 -14.78 51.53
N SER A 203 -8.53 -14.94 52.36
CA SER A 203 -7.28 -14.19 52.22
C SER A 203 -6.49 -14.55 50.97
N GLU A 204 -6.47 -15.83 50.59
CA GLU A 204 -5.78 -16.29 49.38
C GLU A 204 -6.52 -15.89 48.10
N GLU A 205 -7.85 -15.87 48.12
CA GLU A 205 -8.69 -15.40 47.00
C GLU A 205 -8.53 -13.89 46.75
N SER A 206 -8.36 -13.11 47.84
CA SER A 206 -7.99 -11.70 47.77
C SER A 206 -6.60 -11.49 47.14
N MET A 207 -5.61 -12.34 47.47
CA MET A 207 -4.29 -12.29 46.84
C MET A 207 -4.35 -12.57 45.32
N ILE A 208 -5.18 -13.51 44.88
CA ILE A 208 -5.37 -13.80 43.45
C ILE A 208 -5.99 -12.60 42.73
N THR A 209 -7.07 -12.06 43.28
CA THR A 209 -7.72 -10.88 42.69
C THR A 209 -6.71 -9.76 42.55
N LYS A 210 -5.91 -9.51 43.61
CA LYS A 210 -4.91 -8.45 43.60
C LYS A 210 -3.81 -8.67 42.58
N VAL A 211 -3.25 -9.89 42.47
CA VAL A 211 -2.20 -10.17 41.49
C VAL A 211 -2.73 -10.14 40.05
N SER A 212 -3.98 -10.57 39.83
CA SER A 212 -4.61 -10.54 38.50
C SER A 212 -4.85 -9.09 38.03
N GLU A 213 -5.28 -8.19 38.93
CA GLU A 213 -5.40 -6.75 38.64
C GLU A 213 -4.04 -6.11 38.31
N LEU A 214 -2.99 -6.50 39.05
CA LEU A 214 -1.63 -6.03 38.81
C LEU A 214 -1.09 -6.53 37.46
N ASP A 215 -1.32 -7.80 37.11
CA ASP A 215 -0.93 -8.38 35.83
C ASP A 215 -1.66 -7.72 34.65
N ALA A 216 -2.96 -7.49 34.76
CA ALA A 216 -3.74 -6.79 33.74
C ALA A 216 -3.19 -5.37 33.52
N SER A 217 -2.86 -4.68 34.63
CA SER A 217 -2.23 -3.35 34.59
C SER A 217 -0.83 -3.41 33.96
N GLN A 218 -0.02 -4.43 34.30
CA GLN A 218 1.30 -4.65 33.72
C GLN A 218 1.20 -4.84 32.21
N GLN A 219 0.30 -5.71 31.76
CA GLN A 219 0.11 -6.00 30.33
C GLN A 219 -0.33 -4.75 29.56
N GLN A 220 -1.20 -3.93 30.15
CA GLN A 220 -1.60 -2.65 29.54
C GLN A 220 -0.41 -1.69 29.37
N VAL A 221 0.43 -1.55 30.39
CA VAL A 221 1.64 -0.72 30.34
C VAL A 221 2.64 -1.26 29.32
N GLU A 222 2.84 -2.58 29.24
CA GLU A 222 3.72 -3.21 28.27
C GLU A 222 3.25 -2.99 26.82
N GLN A 223 1.94 -3.08 26.56
CA GLN A 223 1.38 -2.77 25.24
C GLN A 223 1.61 -1.30 24.85
N GLN A 224 1.40 -0.37 25.79
CA GLN A 224 1.69 1.04 25.57
C GLN A 224 3.17 1.24 25.24
N LEU A 225 4.07 0.67 26.03
CA LEU A 225 5.52 0.76 25.81
C LEU A 225 5.94 0.19 24.44
N GLN A 226 5.38 -0.96 24.05
CA GLN A 226 5.64 -1.56 22.74
C GLN A 226 5.20 -0.65 21.59
N TYR A 227 4.06 0.02 21.74
CA TYR A 227 3.63 1.03 20.77
C TYR A 227 4.63 2.18 20.68
N TYR A 228 5.05 2.76 21.80
CA TYR A 228 5.97 3.89 21.82
C TYR A 228 7.28 3.55 21.10
N ARG A 229 7.84 2.37 21.37
CA ARG A 229 9.04 1.85 20.66
C ARG A 229 8.82 1.64 19.17
N ASN A 230 7.65 1.14 18.77
CA ASN A 230 7.31 0.97 17.37
C ASN A 230 7.17 2.32 16.66
N LEU A 231 6.59 3.31 17.33
CA LEU A 231 6.46 4.67 16.81
C LEU A 231 7.83 5.37 16.74
N GLU A 232 8.66 5.24 17.76
CA GLU A 232 10.03 5.74 17.76
C GLU A 232 10.83 5.15 16.59
N ASN A 233 10.78 3.83 16.39
CA ASN A 233 11.43 3.14 15.29
C ASN A 233 10.91 3.63 13.93
N TYR A 234 9.59 3.77 13.78
CA TYR A 234 8.97 4.32 12.58
C TYR A 234 9.48 5.74 12.27
N LEU A 235 9.58 6.59 13.29
CA LEU A 235 10.07 7.96 13.15
C LEU A 235 11.58 8.00 12.87
N SER A 236 12.40 7.20 13.53
CA SER A 236 13.86 7.26 13.44
C SER A 236 14.40 6.65 12.14
N THR A 237 13.81 5.56 11.64
CA THR A 237 14.34 4.82 10.48
C THR A 237 13.86 5.32 9.13
N ARG A 238 12.77 6.10 9.09
CA ARG A 238 12.16 6.56 7.83
C ARG A 238 12.56 7.98 7.48
N THR A 239 12.66 8.21 6.17
CA THR A 239 12.91 9.52 5.55
C THR A 239 11.70 10.04 4.77
N ASP A 240 10.66 9.22 4.58
CA ASP A 240 9.38 9.60 3.98
C ASP A 240 8.25 9.00 4.81
N TYR A 241 7.29 9.84 5.19
CA TYR A 241 6.12 9.52 6.01
C TYR A 241 4.80 9.68 5.23
N SER A 242 4.86 9.77 3.90
CA SER A 242 3.68 9.84 3.04
C SER A 242 2.78 8.59 3.18
N SER A 243 1.48 8.77 2.96
CA SER A 243 0.33 7.87 3.14
C SER A 243 0.42 6.47 2.51
N ASN A 244 1.49 6.18 1.76
CA ASN A 244 1.79 4.86 1.24
C ASN A 244 2.26 3.87 2.31
N ILE A 245 2.48 4.32 3.55
CA ILE A 245 3.06 3.52 4.62
C ILE A 245 2.16 3.60 5.85
N PRO A 246 1.63 2.47 6.35
CA PRO A 246 0.79 2.48 7.55
C PRO A 246 1.62 2.90 8.77
N ALA A 247 1.17 3.93 9.48
CA ALA A 247 1.63 4.17 10.85
C ALA A 247 1.12 3.05 11.78
N PRO A 248 1.81 2.76 12.89
CA PRO A 248 1.28 1.85 13.92
C PRO A 248 -0.12 2.26 14.37
N SER A 249 -0.98 1.28 14.69
CA SER A 249 -2.37 1.55 15.09
C SER A 249 -2.43 2.40 16.36
N LEU A 250 -3.27 3.44 16.36
CA LEU A 250 -3.47 4.39 17.47
C LEU A 250 -4.46 3.89 18.54
N THR A 251 -4.98 2.66 18.40
CA THR A 251 -6.03 2.14 19.26
C THR A 251 -5.48 1.77 20.64
N GLY A 252 -6.03 2.37 21.71
CA GLY A 252 -5.72 2.00 23.10
C GLY A 252 -4.78 2.95 23.86
N ILE A 253 -4.31 4.04 23.25
CA ILE A 253 -3.38 4.98 23.87
C ILE A 253 -4.04 6.36 23.95
N GLY A 254 -4.34 6.80 25.17
CA GLY A 254 -5.13 7.99 25.46
C GLY A 254 -4.45 9.33 25.18
N GLU A 255 -3.30 9.37 24.50
CA GLU A 255 -2.55 10.60 24.26
C GLU A 255 -2.90 11.26 22.91
N GLY A 256 -3.92 12.11 22.93
CA GLY A 256 -4.36 12.88 21.76
C GLY A 256 -3.28 13.79 21.15
N SER A 257 -2.29 14.22 21.94
CA SER A 257 -1.16 15.05 21.49
C SER A 257 -0.25 14.32 20.49
N ILE A 258 0.02 13.03 20.72
CA ILE A 258 0.87 12.21 19.86
C ILE A 258 0.18 11.93 18.53
N SER A 259 -1.09 11.52 18.58
CA SER A 259 -1.91 11.32 17.38
C SER A 259 -1.94 12.58 16.49
N GLN A 260 -2.07 13.76 17.11
CA GLN A 260 -2.05 15.03 16.39
C GLN A 260 -0.68 15.33 15.77
N GLN A 261 0.42 15.12 16.50
CA GLN A 261 1.78 15.35 16.00
C GLN A 261 2.13 14.41 14.84
N VAL A 262 1.77 13.12 14.94
CA VAL A 262 1.91 12.15 13.84
C VAL A 262 1.11 12.57 12.62
N SER A 263 -0.15 12.98 12.82
CA SER A 263 -1.01 13.49 11.73
C SER A 263 -0.40 14.71 11.03
N ASN A 264 0.21 15.63 11.80
CA ASN A 264 0.88 16.80 11.26
C ASN A 264 2.13 16.42 10.44
N ILE A 265 2.94 15.46 10.90
CA ILE A 265 4.09 14.95 10.15
C ILE A 265 3.65 14.34 8.82
N ILE A 266 2.59 13.52 8.83
CA ILE A 266 2.03 12.92 7.62
C ILE A 266 1.54 14.01 6.66
N ALA A 267 0.79 15.00 7.15
CA ALA A 267 0.28 16.09 6.32
C ALA A 267 1.40 16.93 5.67
N LEU A 268 2.46 17.24 6.41
CA LEU A 268 3.62 17.95 5.88
C LEU A 268 4.43 17.10 4.89
N SER A 269 4.55 15.79 5.15
CA SER A 269 5.24 14.86 4.25
C SER A 269 4.49 14.69 2.93
N GLU A 270 3.15 14.62 2.99
CA GLU A 270 2.29 14.66 1.81
C GLU A 270 2.42 15.99 1.07
N GLN A 271 2.44 17.11 1.77
CA GLN A 271 2.66 18.42 1.15
C GLN A 271 4.00 18.50 0.42
N ARG A 272 5.06 18.01 1.06
CA ARG A 272 6.40 17.94 0.47
C ARG A 272 6.42 17.07 -0.78
N LYS A 273 5.78 15.90 -0.71
CA LYS A 273 5.64 14.98 -1.85
C LYS A 273 4.89 15.63 -3.00
N ARG A 274 3.75 16.29 -2.74
CA ARG A 274 3.01 17.04 -3.77
C ARG A 274 3.88 18.10 -4.45
N LEU A 275 4.64 18.87 -3.67
CA LEU A 275 5.53 19.91 -4.20
C LEU A 275 6.69 19.36 -5.02
N SER A 276 7.16 18.14 -4.74
CA SER A 276 8.22 17.49 -5.54
C SER A 276 7.82 17.24 -6.99
N TYR A 277 6.52 17.22 -7.30
CA TYR A 277 6.03 17.09 -8.67
C TYR A 277 6.07 18.40 -9.46
N SER A 278 6.09 19.57 -8.81
CA SER A 278 5.99 20.88 -9.47
C SER A 278 7.20 21.80 -9.24
N ALA A 279 8.03 21.55 -8.24
CA ALA A 279 9.19 22.38 -7.91
C ALA A 279 10.52 21.63 -8.11
N LYS A 280 11.52 22.33 -8.66
CA LYS A 280 12.87 21.78 -8.87
C LYS A 280 13.55 21.40 -7.54
N PRO A 281 14.39 20.34 -7.52
CA PRO A 281 15.26 20.04 -6.39
C PRO A 281 16.05 21.28 -5.96
N GLY A 282 16.00 21.64 -4.68
CA GLY A 282 16.66 22.84 -4.13
C GLY A 282 15.77 24.07 -3.94
N ASN A 283 14.47 24.00 -4.26
CA ASN A 283 13.53 25.08 -3.91
C ASN A 283 13.51 25.28 -2.37
N PRO A 284 13.67 26.53 -1.87
CA PRO A 284 13.65 26.82 -0.43
C PRO A 284 12.44 26.30 0.34
N VAL A 285 11.29 26.12 -0.33
CA VAL A 285 10.07 25.56 0.28
C VAL A 285 10.29 24.12 0.76
N PHE A 286 11.13 23.32 0.08
CA PHE A 286 11.47 21.97 0.56
C PHE A 286 12.23 22.03 1.88
N ASN A 287 13.22 22.92 1.98
CA ASN A 287 13.99 23.12 3.21
C ASN A 287 13.10 23.61 4.36
N ASP A 288 12.07 24.41 4.06
CA ASP A 288 11.10 24.83 5.07
C ASP A 288 10.25 23.67 5.58
N LEU A 289 9.70 22.86 4.68
CA LEU A 289 8.93 21.67 5.03
C LEU A 289 9.77 20.65 5.81
N ASP A 290 11.02 20.42 5.37
CA ASP A 290 11.94 19.52 6.05
C ASP A 290 12.28 20.01 7.46
N ARG A 291 12.51 21.33 7.64
CA ARG A 291 12.71 21.91 8.98
C ARG A 291 11.48 21.75 9.87
N ARG A 292 10.26 21.95 9.33
CA ARG A 292 9.01 21.80 10.09
C ARG A 292 8.75 20.35 10.47
N ILE A 293 8.95 19.41 9.54
CA ILE A 293 8.86 17.96 9.80
C ILE A 293 9.85 17.56 10.89
N ASN A 294 11.12 17.97 10.74
CA ASN A 294 12.16 17.63 11.72
C ASN A 294 11.90 18.27 13.09
N SER A 295 11.39 19.49 13.14
CA SER A 295 11.03 20.14 14.41
C SER A 295 9.92 19.39 15.15
N ILE A 296 8.84 19.01 14.45
CA ILE A 296 7.76 18.22 15.06
C ILE A 296 8.26 16.83 15.44
N LYS A 297 9.10 16.20 14.61
CA LYS A 297 9.72 14.90 14.88
C LYS A 297 10.58 14.95 16.15
N SER A 298 11.43 15.96 16.32
CA SER A 298 12.26 16.09 17.53
C SER A 298 11.42 16.25 18.79
N ILE A 299 10.38 17.09 18.74
CA ILE A 299 9.45 17.26 19.88
C ILE A 299 8.71 15.94 20.17
N LEU A 300 8.26 15.24 19.14
CA LEU A 300 7.55 13.97 19.28
C LEU A 300 8.46 12.88 19.85
N LEU A 301 9.71 12.78 19.41
CA LEU A 301 10.69 11.83 19.96
C LEU A 301 11.01 12.12 21.43
N GLU A 302 11.12 13.39 21.81
CA GLU A 302 11.32 13.78 23.22
C GLU A 302 10.10 13.40 24.09
N ASN A 303 8.88 13.63 23.58
CA ASN A 303 7.66 13.21 24.25
C ASN A 303 7.58 11.70 24.38
N ILE A 304 7.90 10.95 23.31
CA ILE A 304 7.94 9.49 23.31
C ILE A 304 8.92 8.99 24.38
N SER A 305 10.15 9.51 24.39
CA SER A 305 11.18 9.16 25.38
C SER A 305 10.70 9.43 26.81
N SER A 306 10.06 10.58 27.05
CA SER A 306 9.49 10.94 28.36
C SER A 306 8.37 9.99 28.77
N SER A 307 7.44 9.66 27.86
CA SER A 307 6.37 8.70 28.12
C SER A 307 6.92 7.31 28.37
N GLU A 308 7.93 6.85 27.64
CA GLU A 308 8.59 5.57 27.91
C GLU A 308 9.25 5.54 29.28
N GLN A 309 9.91 6.61 29.73
CA GLN A 309 10.49 6.68 31.08
C GLN A 309 9.41 6.56 32.18
N ILE A 310 8.28 7.24 32.00
CA ILE A 310 7.14 7.16 32.93
C ILE A 310 6.58 5.73 32.95
N LEU A 311 6.34 5.14 31.77
CA LEU A 311 5.80 3.78 31.65
C LEU A 311 6.76 2.73 32.19
N ASN A 312 8.06 2.86 31.98
CA ASN A 312 9.05 1.96 32.58
C ASN A 312 9.05 2.10 34.12
N SER A 313 8.94 3.31 34.66
CA SER A 313 8.84 3.52 36.11
C SER A 313 7.57 2.89 36.69
N GLN A 314 6.44 3.03 36.00
CA GLN A 314 5.19 2.37 36.36
C GLN A 314 5.30 0.85 36.27
N LEU A 315 5.97 0.32 35.25
CA LEU A 315 6.20 -1.10 35.05
C LEU A 315 7.04 -1.69 36.19
N GLU A 316 8.10 -1.01 36.60
CA GLU A 316 8.94 -1.42 37.73
C GLU A 316 8.16 -1.40 39.07
N ALA A 317 7.31 -0.38 39.29
CA ALA A 317 6.43 -0.35 40.46
C ALA A 317 5.45 -1.55 40.47
N LEU A 318 4.79 -1.83 39.34
CA LEU A 318 3.88 -2.96 39.20
C LEU A 318 4.60 -4.30 39.44
N ARG A 319 5.81 -4.47 38.90
CA ARG A 319 6.64 -5.67 39.14
C ARG A 319 7.03 -5.85 40.60
N SER A 320 7.34 -4.75 41.30
CA SER A 320 7.61 -4.78 42.74
C SER A 320 6.37 -5.18 43.54
N ASP A 321 5.20 -4.67 43.19
CA ASP A 321 3.93 -5.03 43.83
C ASP A 321 3.59 -6.51 43.59
N ILE A 322 3.74 -6.99 42.35
CA ILE A 322 3.56 -8.41 42.00
C ILE A 322 4.51 -9.28 42.82
N THR A 323 5.80 -8.93 42.88
CA THR A 323 6.81 -9.67 43.65
C THR A 323 6.46 -9.72 45.14
N THR A 324 5.87 -8.65 45.67
CA THR A 324 5.42 -8.58 47.06
C THR A 324 4.28 -9.55 47.31
N VAL A 325 3.25 -9.56 46.46
CA VAL A 325 2.13 -10.52 46.57
C VAL A 325 2.63 -11.96 46.38
N GLU A 326 3.49 -12.22 45.39
CA GLU A 326 4.11 -13.53 45.17
C GLU A 326 4.94 -14.01 46.37
N SER A 327 5.62 -13.11 47.08
CA SER A 327 6.35 -13.45 48.31
C SER A 327 5.43 -13.94 49.43
N GLN A 328 4.20 -13.43 49.48
CA GLN A 328 3.18 -13.88 50.43
C GLN A 328 2.62 -15.23 49.99
N MET A 329 2.34 -15.41 48.70
CA MET A 329 1.89 -16.69 48.13
C MET A 329 2.91 -17.81 48.38
N ARG A 330 4.22 -17.53 48.25
CA ARG A 330 5.31 -18.50 48.51
C ARG A 330 5.39 -19.00 49.96
N LYS A 331 4.70 -18.36 50.91
CA LYS A 331 4.62 -18.84 52.31
C LYS A 331 3.55 -19.92 52.51
N LEU A 332 2.68 -20.13 51.52
CA LEU A 332 1.62 -21.13 51.57
C LEU A 332 2.18 -22.54 51.32
N PRO A 333 1.52 -23.59 51.80
CA PRO A 333 1.74 -24.97 51.36
C PRO A 333 1.85 -25.13 49.84
N ALA A 334 2.70 -26.04 49.38
CA ALA A 334 3.03 -26.23 47.96
C ALA A 334 1.79 -26.47 47.08
N GLU A 335 0.82 -27.24 47.57
CA GLU A 335 -0.43 -27.53 46.85
C GLU A 335 -1.28 -26.26 46.66
N GLN A 336 -1.33 -25.39 47.66
CA GLN A 336 -2.02 -24.10 47.55
C GLN A 336 -1.29 -23.16 46.59
N GLN A 337 0.04 -23.10 46.64
CA GLN A 337 0.82 -22.32 45.65
C GLN A 337 0.51 -22.74 44.22
N GLN A 338 0.44 -24.06 43.98
CA GLN A 338 0.13 -24.60 42.66
C GLN A 338 -1.30 -24.24 42.21
N LEU A 339 -2.29 -24.38 43.11
CA LEU A 339 -3.67 -24.00 42.82
C LEU A 339 -3.81 -22.52 42.47
N LEU A 340 -3.20 -21.63 43.27
CA LEU A 340 -3.25 -20.19 43.03
C LEU A 340 -2.57 -19.80 41.72
N GLY A 341 -1.46 -20.47 41.37
CA GLY A 341 -0.77 -20.26 40.08
C GLY A 341 -1.63 -20.63 38.88
N ILE A 342 -2.44 -21.69 38.98
CA ILE A 342 -3.38 -22.08 37.92
C ILE A 342 -4.54 -21.08 37.85
N GLN A 343 -5.07 -20.63 38.98
CA GLN A 343 -6.16 -19.65 39.01
C GLN A 343 -5.75 -18.26 38.49
N ARG A 344 -4.53 -17.82 38.79
CA ARG A 344 -3.97 -16.58 38.23
C ARG A 344 -3.90 -16.59 36.70
N LYS A 345 -3.64 -17.74 36.07
CA LYS A 345 -3.64 -17.88 34.60
C LYS A 345 -5.05 -17.98 34.01
N TYR A 346 -6.03 -18.35 34.84
CA TYR A 346 -7.41 -18.57 34.42
C TYR A 346 -8.22 -17.28 34.44
N ASN A 347 -7.95 -16.44 35.45
CA ASN A 347 -8.46 -15.08 35.57
C ASN A 347 -7.68 -14.14 34.66
#